data_AF-A0A0N4YZS3-F1
#
_entry.id   AF-A0A0N4YZS3-F1
#
_cell.length_a   1.000
_cell.length_b   1.000
_cell.length_c   1.000
_cell.angle_alpha   90.00
_cell.angle_beta   90.00
_cell.angle_gamma   90.00
#
_symmetry.space_group_name_H-M   'P 1'
#
loop_
_entity.id
_entity.type
_entity.pdbx_description
1 polymer ?
#
loop_
_entity_poly.entity_id
_entity_poly.type
_entity_poly.pdbx_seq_one_letter_code
_entity_poly.pdbx_strand_id
1 'polypeptide(L)'
;MSAARLFHGNSLFEKKEHRRWTWISPNGTTHAEIDHIMTNRRWCLYATSVVPSFCSGSDHRLLRAKIRFDHHLEKNICHRPKGRKQAVFDEDLLNDSLSIYDWRVAEDPTEDYELLLKGLRTCADAASLSLSSRNARISSNTKALLEKRRSLRMDPNATHLERLVANTSCRKALQEDLIQH
;
A
#
# COMPACT_ATOMS: atom_id res chain seq x y z
N MET A 1 1.40 -0.37 -16.81
CA MET A 1 0.37 0.28 -15.98
C MET A 1 -0.82 -0.67 -15.88
N SER A 2 -1.13 -1.19 -14.70
CA SER A 2 -2.32 -2.05 -14.52
C SER A 2 -3.55 -1.15 -14.54
N ALA A 3 -4.44 -1.33 -15.52
CA ALA A 3 -5.69 -0.59 -15.60
C ALA A 3 -6.49 -0.81 -14.31
N ALA A 4 -6.85 0.27 -13.61
CA ALA A 4 -7.70 0.19 -12.44
C ALA A 4 -9.07 -0.34 -12.88
N ARG A 5 -9.36 -1.62 -12.62
CA ARG A 5 -10.62 -2.26 -12.98
C ARG A 5 -11.76 -1.59 -12.21
N LEU A 6 -12.54 -0.75 -12.88
CA LEU A 6 -13.70 -0.06 -12.32
C LEU A 6 -14.98 -0.85 -12.61
N PHE A 7 -15.86 -0.95 -11.62
CA PHE A 7 -17.15 -1.64 -11.72
C PHE A 7 -18.28 -0.63 -11.57
N HIS A 8 -19.24 -0.68 -12.49
CA HIS A 8 -20.44 0.17 -12.47
C HIS A 8 -21.51 -0.41 -11.56
N GLY A 9 -21.68 0.16 -10.37
CA GLY A 9 -22.53 -0.35 -9.31
C GLY A 9 -24.02 -0.46 -9.69
N ASN A 10 -24.52 0.46 -10.51
CA ASN A 10 -25.93 0.44 -10.93
C ASN A 10 -26.25 -0.73 -11.89
N SER A 11 -25.24 -1.25 -12.60
CA SER A 11 -25.38 -2.45 -13.44
C SER A 11 -25.10 -3.76 -12.70
N LEU A 12 -24.61 -3.70 -11.46
CA LEU A 12 -24.28 -4.91 -10.69
C LEU A 12 -25.51 -5.58 -10.06
N PHE A 13 -26.60 -4.84 -9.88
CA PHE A 13 -27.81 -5.33 -9.23
C PHE A 13 -29.00 -5.06 -10.13
N GLU A 14 -29.75 -6.11 -10.44
CA GLU A 14 -30.96 -5.97 -11.23
C GLU A 14 -32.02 -5.17 -10.45
N LYS A 15 -32.61 -4.17 -11.13
CA LYS A 15 -33.67 -3.30 -10.61
C LYS A 15 -34.74 -3.13 -11.66
N LYS A 16 -36.00 -3.07 -11.23
CA LYS A 16 -37.13 -2.72 -12.10
C LYS A 16 -36.90 -1.33 -12.70
N GLU A 17 -37.17 -1.17 -13.99
CA GLU A 17 -36.92 0.04 -14.78
C GLU A 17 -37.44 1.33 -14.12
N HIS A 18 -38.70 1.34 -13.67
CA HIS A 18 -39.32 2.48 -12.98
C HIS A 18 -38.62 2.89 -11.66
N ARG A 19 -37.70 2.07 -11.15
CA ARG A 19 -36.92 2.35 -9.92
C ARG A 19 -35.48 2.77 -10.21
N ARG A 20 -35.06 2.85 -11.48
CA ARG A 20 -33.66 3.14 -11.85
C ARG A 20 -33.38 4.61 -12.04
N TRP A 21 -34.36 5.39 -12.50
CA TRP A 21 -34.17 6.80 -12.78
C TRP A 21 -33.78 7.59 -11.53
N THR A 22 -32.85 8.52 -11.72
CA THR A 22 -32.30 9.39 -10.68
C THR A 22 -32.61 10.86 -10.93
N TRP A 23 -33.07 11.20 -12.13
CA TRP A 23 -33.45 12.56 -12.52
C TRP A 23 -34.76 12.59 -13.28
N ILE A 24 -35.54 13.66 -13.06
CA ILE A 24 -36.75 13.98 -13.83
C ILE A 24 -36.59 15.34 -14.51
N SER A 25 -37.01 15.45 -15.76
CA SER A 25 -36.99 16.71 -16.51
C SER A 25 -37.89 17.79 -15.89
N PRO A 26 -37.62 19.09 -16.11
CA PRO A 26 -38.44 20.18 -15.57
C PRO A 26 -39.93 20.12 -15.91
N ASN A 27 -40.28 19.55 -17.08
CA ASN A 27 -41.66 19.35 -17.51
C ASN A 27 -42.30 18.05 -16.97
N GLY A 28 -41.60 17.28 -16.15
CA GLY A 28 -42.07 16.04 -15.54
C GLY A 28 -42.22 14.84 -16.48
N THR A 29 -41.86 14.95 -17.76
CA THR A 29 -42.15 13.91 -18.77
C THR A 29 -41.06 12.86 -18.89
N THR A 30 -39.80 13.28 -18.77
CA THR A 30 -38.63 12.44 -19.04
C THR A 30 -37.97 12.04 -17.73
N HIS A 31 -37.70 10.75 -17.59
CA HIS A 31 -36.93 10.18 -16.48
C HIS A 31 -35.63 9.61 -17.02
N ALA A 32 -34.50 9.94 -16.40
CA ALA A 32 -33.19 9.43 -16.79
C ALA A 32 -32.40 8.89 -15.59
N GLU A 33 -31.53 7.92 -15.85
CA GLU A 33 -30.52 7.45 -14.89
C GLU A 33 -29.19 8.16 -15.24
N ILE A 34 -28.91 9.28 -14.57
CA ILE A 34 -27.70 10.09 -14.81
C ILE A 34 -26.72 10.09 -13.65
N ASP A 35 -27.14 9.58 -12.48
CA ASP A 35 -26.30 9.44 -11.30
C ASP A 35 -25.83 7.98 -11.17
N HIS A 36 -24.53 7.79 -10.97
CA HIS A 36 -23.93 6.46 -10.92
C HIS A 36 -22.94 6.31 -9.78
N ILE A 37 -22.91 5.11 -9.20
CA ILE A 37 -21.91 4.73 -8.20
C ILE A 37 -20.94 3.75 -8.86
N MET A 38 -19.65 4.06 -8.82
CA MET A 38 -18.59 3.21 -9.34
C MET A 38 -17.64 2.80 -8.22
N THR A 39 -17.07 1.59 -8.30
CA THR A 39 -16.10 1.09 -7.33
C THR A 39 -15.01 0.30 -8.03
N ASN A 40 -13.76 0.40 -7.55
CA ASN A 40 -12.68 -0.49 -7.97
C ASN A 40 -12.64 -1.79 -7.13
N ARG A 41 -13.58 -1.96 -6.19
CA ARG A 41 -13.70 -3.11 -5.29
C ARG A 41 -15.09 -3.70 -5.42
N ARG A 42 -15.29 -4.57 -6.42
CA ARG A 42 -16.60 -5.24 -6.63
C ARG A 42 -17.10 -5.94 -5.36
N TRP A 43 -16.21 -6.61 -4.63
CA TRP A 43 -16.54 -7.42 -3.47
C TRP A 43 -17.12 -6.64 -2.28
N CYS A 44 -16.87 -5.34 -2.17
CA CYS A 44 -17.36 -4.53 -1.05
C CYS A 44 -18.78 -4.00 -1.28
N LEU A 45 -19.29 -4.03 -2.52
CA LEU A 45 -20.59 -3.47 -2.88
C LEU A 45 -21.67 -4.55 -2.80
N TYR A 46 -22.68 -4.34 -1.96
CA TYR A 46 -23.75 -5.31 -1.69
C TYR A 46 -25.11 -4.92 -2.29
N ALA A 47 -25.32 -3.63 -2.52
CA ALA A 47 -26.49 -3.15 -3.24
C ALA A 47 -26.24 -1.73 -3.75
N THR A 48 -26.81 -1.42 -4.91
CA THR A 48 -26.99 -0.04 -5.39
C THR A 48 -28.46 0.11 -5.76
N SER A 49 -29.12 1.15 -5.25
CA SER A 49 -30.55 1.37 -5.48
C SER A 49 -30.93 2.83 -5.24
N VAL A 50 -31.85 3.35 -6.05
CA VAL A 50 -32.54 4.60 -5.75
C VAL A 50 -33.40 4.43 -4.50
N VAL A 51 -33.35 5.39 -3.58
CA VAL A 51 -34.13 5.40 -2.35
C VAL A 51 -35.60 5.67 -2.70
N PRO A 52 -36.53 4.77 -2.32
CA PRO A 52 -37.94 4.99 -2.55
C PRO A 52 -38.50 6.02 -1.57
N SER A 53 -39.51 6.77 -2.01
CA SER A 53 -40.36 7.62 -1.15
C SER A 53 -39.62 8.70 -0.35
N PHE A 54 -38.48 9.16 -0.85
CA PHE A 54 -37.76 10.29 -0.27
C PHE A 54 -38.05 11.56 -1.07
N CYS A 55 -38.81 12.49 -0.49
CA CYS A 55 -39.08 13.80 -1.08
C CYS A 55 -37.94 14.76 -0.70
N SER A 56 -36.96 14.93 -1.60
CA SER A 56 -35.86 15.89 -1.45
C SER A 56 -36.26 17.32 -1.81
N GLY A 57 -37.40 17.52 -2.49
CA GLY A 57 -37.73 18.79 -3.14
C GLY A 57 -36.86 19.11 -4.36
N SER A 58 -36.06 18.15 -4.82
CA SER A 58 -35.21 18.24 -6.02
C SER A 58 -35.81 17.39 -7.14
N ASP A 59 -35.47 17.77 -8.36
CA ASP A 59 -35.59 16.98 -9.60
C ASP A 59 -34.71 15.71 -9.61
N HIS A 60 -33.87 15.52 -8.58
CA HIS A 60 -33.09 14.31 -8.38
C HIS A 60 -33.64 13.40 -7.26
N ARG A 61 -33.57 12.09 -7.50
CA ARG A 61 -33.79 11.04 -6.51
C ARG A 61 -32.46 10.58 -5.91
N LEU A 62 -32.48 10.32 -4.62
CA LEU A 62 -31.29 9.87 -3.89
C LEU A 62 -30.85 8.46 -4.34
N LEU A 63 -29.64 8.33 -4.86
CA LEU A 63 -28.99 7.05 -5.15
C LEU A 63 -28.18 6.57 -3.94
N ARG A 64 -28.40 5.32 -3.50
CA ARG A 64 -27.74 4.74 -2.33
C ARG A 64 -26.97 3.48 -2.69
N ALA A 65 -25.72 3.40 -2.25
CA ALA A 65 -24.96 2.16 -2.17
C ALA A 65 -24.92 1.60 -0.75
N LYS A 66 -25.00 0.27 -0.63
CA LYS A 66 -24.67 -0.48 0.58
C LYS A 66 -23.29 -1.07 0.39
N ILE A 67 -22.34 -0.63 1.21
CA ILE A 67 -20.94 -1.05 1.16
C ILE A 67 -20.60 -1.74 2.48
N ARG A 68 -19.92 -2.88 2.41
CA ARG A 68 -19.35 -3.55 3.57
C ARG A 68 -17.87 -3.72 3.34
N PHE A 69 -17.10 -3.29 4.33
CA PHE A 69 -15.67 -3.48 4.36
C PHE A 69 -15.34 -4.70 5.21
N ASP A 70 -14.46 -5.54 4.71
CA ASP A 70 -13.79 -6.53 5.54
C ASP A 70 -12.57 -5.84 6.17
N HIS A 71 -12.60 -5.65 7.48
CA HIS A 71 -11.55 -4.94 8.20
C HIS A 71 -10.18 -5.61 8.05
N HIS A 72 -10.13 -6.94 7.96
CA HIS A 72 -8.88 -7.67 7.79
C HIS A 72 -8.31 -7.45 6.37
N LEU A 73 -9.17 -7.53 5.36
CA LEU A 73 -8.79 -7.29 3.97
C LEU A 73 -8.39 -5.82 3.74
N GLU A 74 -9.16 -4.87 4.28
CA GLU A 74 -8.86 -3.44 4.22
C GLU A 74 -7.55 -3.11 4.93
N LYS A 75 -7.29 -3.69 6.10
CA LYS A 75 -6.03 -3.51 6.81
C LYS A 75 -4.86 -3.97 5.94
N ASN A 76 -4.96 -5.11 5.27
CA ASN A 76 -3.92 -5.60 4.36
C ASN A 76 -3.75 -4.70 3.11
N ILE A 77 -4.82 -4.07 2.63
CA ILE A 77 -4.77 -3.15 1.46
C ILE A 77 -4.24 -1.77 1.86
N CYS A 78 -4.62 -1.22 3.01
CA CYS A 78 -4.10 0.03 3.56
C CYS A 78 -2.65 -0.11 3.99
N HIS A 79 -2.24 -1.30 4.44
CA HIS A 79 -0.85 -1.73 4.54
C HIS A 79 -0.30 -2.16 3.18
N ARG A 80 -0.52 -1.33 2.13
CA ARG A 80 0.32 -1.39 0.93
C ARG A 80 1.76 -1.55 1.39
N PRO A 81 2.58 -2.39 0.73
CA PRO A 81 3.99 -2.44 1.04
C PRO A 81 4.49 -1.00 1.01
N LYS A 82 5.20 -0.59 2.08
CA LYS A 82 5.82 0.75 2.18
C LYS A 82 6.24 1.16 0.79
N GLY A 83 5.72 2.29 0.29
CA GLY A 83 6.09 2.80 -1.03
C GLY A 83 7.59 2.62 -1.22
N ARG A 84 8.00 2.15 -2.41
CA ARG A 84 9.40 1.78 -2.69
C ARG A 84 10.29 2.77 -1.98
N LYS A 85 11.03 2.30 -0.96
CA LYS A 85 11.93 3.17 -0.21
C LYS A 85 12.80 3.85 -1.26
N GLN A 86 12.85 5.18 -1.27
CA GLN A 86 13.75 5.89 -2.17
C GLN A 86 15.13 5.29 -1.96
N ALA A 87 15.74 4.80 -3.04
CA ALA A 87 17.13 4.38 -2.99
C ALA A 87 17.94 5.61 -2.58
N VAL A 88 18.70 5.46 -1.50
CA VAL A 88 19.64 6.49 -1.06
C VAL A 88 20.97 6.06 -1.65
N PHE A 89 21.59 6.95 -2.41
CA PHE A 89 22.89 6.70 -3.02
C PHE A 89 23.98 7.43 -2.25
N ASP A 90 25.17 6.85 -2.25
CA ASP A 90 26.38 7.58 -1.93
C ASP A 90 26.77 8.41 -3.16
N GLU A 91 26.88 9.72 -2.99
CA GLU A 91 27.12 10.66 -4.10
C GLU A 91 28.51 10.49 -4.71
N ASP A 92 29.53 10.32 -3.87
CA ASP A 92 30.92 10.15 -4.30
C ASP A 92 31.07 8.81 -5.04
N LEU A 93 30.53 7.73 -4.47
CA LEU A 93 30.58 6.40 -5.09
C LEU A 93 29.78 6.33 -6.41
N LEU A 94 28.67 7.07 -6.51
CA LEU A 94 27.90 7.17 -7.74
C LEU A 94 28.69 7.90 -8.82
N ASN A 95 29.32 9.03 -8.47
CA ASN A 95 30.12 9.80 -9.39
C ASN A 95 31.34 9.02 -9.90
N ASP A 96 32.03 8.31 -8.99
CA ASP A 96 33.12 7.40 -9.35
C ASP A 96 32.63 6.29 -10.29
N SER A 97 31.50 5.65 -9.95
CA SER A 97 30.92 4.59 -10.78
C SER A 97 30.50 5.06 -12.17
N LEU A 98 29.98 6.30 -12.30
CA LEU A 98 29.63 6.89 -13.58
C LEU A 98 30.88 7.20 -14.42
N SER A 99 31.97 7.64 -13.78
CA SER A 99 33.22 7.99 -14.45
C SER A 99 34.00 6.78 -14.98
N ILE A 100 33.90 5.64 -14.27
CA ILE A 100 34.61 4.40 -14.61
C ILE A 100 33.84 3.57 -15.65
N TYR A 101 32.51 3.76 -15.75
CA TYR A 101 31.69 2.95 -16.63
C TYR A 101 31.98 3.20 -18.12
N ASP A 102 32.07 2.11 -18.90
CA ASP A 102 32.32 2.15 -20.35
C ASP A 102 31.02 2.47 -21.13
N TRP A 103 30.78 3.76 -21.38
CA TRP A 103 29.61 4.26 -22.08
C TRP A 103 29.73 4.08 -23.60
N ARG A 104 29.30 2.91 -24.08
CA ARG A 104 29.24 2.61 -25.51
C ARG A 104 27.97 3.18 -26.13
N VAL A 105 28.11 3.68 -27.36
CA VAL A 105 26.99 4.13 -28.19
C VAL A 105 26.73 3.07 -29.25
N ALA A 106 25.50 2.56 -29.33
CA ALA A 106 25.11 1.63 -30.38
C ALA A 106 24.52 2.38 -31.58
N GLU A 107 24.59 1.78 -32.78
CA GLU A 107 24.00 2.36 -33.99
C GLU A 107 22.47 2.26 -33.98
N ASP A 108 21.91 1.19 -33.41
CA ASP A 108 20.46 1.04 -33.23
C ASP A 108 19.98 1.83 -32.01
N PRO A 109 19.00 2.75 -32.17
CA PRO A 109 18.50 3.57 -31.07
C PRO A 109 17.84 2.78 -29.93
N THR A 110 17.29 1.60 -30.21
CA THR A 110 16.66 0.77 -29.18
C THR A 110 17.74 0.09 -28.33
N GLU A 111 18.75 -0.47 -28.99
CA GLU A 111 19.92 -1.06 -28.35
C GLU A 111 20.71 -0.03 -27.53
N ASP A 112 20.91 1.17 -28.07
CA ASP A 112 21.59 2.28 -27.38
C ASP A 112 20.87 2.65 -26.08
N TYR A 113 19.54 2.76 -26.14
CA TYR A 113 18.72 3.04 -24.95
C TYR A 113 18.82 1.94 -23.89
N GLU A 114 18.82 0.66 -24.30
CA GLU A 114 18.98 -0.45 -23.37
C GLU A 114 20.38 -0.50 -22.75
N LEU A 115 21.44 -0.17 -23.50
CA LEU A 115 22.80 -0.04 -22.98
C LEU A 115 22.91 1.10 -21.95
N LEU A 116 22.31 2.26 -22.24
CA LEU A 116 22.24 3.38 -21.30
C LEU A 116 21.53 2.96 -20.01
N LEU A 117 20.36 2.32 -20.12
CA LEU A 117 19.61 1.84 -18.95
C LEU A 117 20.43 0.84 -18.13
N LYS A 118 21.17 -0.05 -18.79
CA LYS A 118 22.03 -1.04 -18.13
C LYS A 118 23.17 -0.36 -17.37
N GLY A 119 23.82 0.64 -17.97
CA GLY A 119 24.89 1.39 -17.32
C GLY A 119 24.38 2.15 -16.10
N LEU A 120 23.30 2.92 -16.26
CA LEU A 120 22.70 3.66 -15.16
C LEU A 120 22.27 2.75 -13.99
N ARG A 121 21.70 1.58 -14.28
CA ARG A 121 21.36 0.60 -13.23
C ARG A 121 22.60 0.05 -12.53
N THR A 122 23.64 -0.26 -13.29
CA THR A 122 24.90 -0.79 -12.73
C THR A 122 25.56 0.21 -11.78
N CYS A 123 25.66 1.48 -12.20
CA CYS A 123 26.21 2.55 -11.37
C CYS A 123 25.33 2.82 -10.14
N ALA A 124 24.00 2.82 -10.31
CA ALA A 124 23.06 2.99 -9.20
C ALA A 124 23.17 1.84 -8.18
N ASP A 125 23.29 0.59 -8.62
CA ASP A 125 23.44 -0.56 -7.73
C ASP A 125 24.77 -0.52 -6.97
N ALA A 126 25.86 -0.11 -7.62
CA ALA A 126 27.16 0.08 -6.98
C ALA A 126 27.13 1.16 -5.89
N ALA A 127 26.41 2.26 -6.13
CA ALA A 127 26.28 3.38 -5.19
C ALA A 127 25.14 3.24 -4.17
N SER A 128 24.35 2.15 -4.25
CA SER A 128 23.15 1.98 -3.45
C SER A 128 23.48 1.72 -1.99
N LEU A 129 23.03 2.61 -1.10
CA LEU A 129 23.20 2.42 0.33
C LEU A 129 22.03 1.64 0.91
N SER A 130 22.36 0.55 1.60
CA SER A 130 21.38 -0.18 2.39
C SER A 130 20.83 0.73 3.50
N LEU A 131 19.55 1.09 3.37
CA LEU A 131 18.77 1.78 4.41
C LEU A 131 18.70 1.01 5.75
N SER A 132 19.20 -0.23 5.83
CA SER A 132 19.28 -0.97 7.10
C SER A 132 20.35 -0.43 8.05
N SER A 133 21.37 0.28 7.53
CA SER A 133 22.55 0.66 8.30
C SER A 133 22.37 1.96 9.09
N ARG A 134 21.70 2.98 8.53
CA ARG A 134 21.78 4.34 9.10
C ARG A 134 20.89 4.62 10.30
N ASN A 135 19.81 3.87 10.52
CA ASN A 135 18.81 4.18 11.56
C ASN A 135 18.27 2.92 12.25
N ALA A 136 19.17 2.04 12.71
CA ALA A 136 18.74 0.94 13.56
C ALA A 136 18.30 1.51 14.93
N ARG A 137 17.02 1.87 15.08
CA ARG A 137 16.38 2.28 16.35
C ARG A 137 16.53 1.26 17.50
N ILE A 138 17.07 0.09 17.19
CA ILE A 138 17.29 -1.01 18.11
C ILE A 138 18.76 -1.40 17.96
N SER A 139 19.50 -1.29 19.05
CA SER A 139 20.92 -1.60 19.11
C SER A 139 21.18 -3.08 18.85
N SER A 140 22.39 -3.42 18.42
CA SER A 140 22.80 -4.81 18.23
C SER A 140 22.69 -5.63 19.53
N ASN A 141 22.95 -5.00 20.68
CA ASN A 141 22.78 -5.60 21.99
C ASN A 141 21.32 -5.98 22.26
N THR A 142 20.38 -5.06 22.03
CA THR A 142 18.94 -5.33 22.20
C THR A 142 18.45 -6.42 21.25
N LYS A 143 18.94 -6.47 20.02
CA LYS A 143 18.64 -7.57 19.08
C LYS A 143 19.10 -8.92 19.62
N ALA A 144 20.30 -9.01 20.19
CA ALA A 144 20.80 -10.25 20.81
C ALA A 144 19.94 -10.69 22.00
N LEU A 145 19.50 -9.75 22.84
CA LEU A 145 18.59 -10.04 23.96
C LEU A 145 17.22 -10.54 23.47
N LEU A 146 16.67 -9.94 22.42
CA LEU A 146 15.40 -10.37 21.81
C LEU A 146 15.50 -11.79 21.23
N GLU A 147 16.63 -12.14 20.61
CA GLU A 147 16.87 -13.49 20.10
C GLU A 147 17.02 -14.50 21.25
N LYS A 148 17.76 -14.15 22.31
CA LYS A 148 17.85 -14.97 23.53
C LYS A 148 16.49 -15.20 24.18
N ARG A 149 15.62 -14.19 24.22
CA ARG A 149 14.25 -14.36 24.71
C ARG A 149 13.45 -15.31 23.82
N ARG A 150 13.65 -15.22 22.50
CA ARG A 150 12.99 -16.11 21.54
C ARG A 150 13.43 -17.55 21.76
N SER A 151 14.73 -17.83 21.90
CA SER A 151 15.22 -19.19 22.17
C SER A 151 14.67 -19.76 23.48
N LEU A 152 14.69 -18.99 24.58
CA LEU A 152 14.14 -19.42 25.88
C LEU A 152 12.63 -19.67 25.89
N ARG A 153 11.89 -19.07 24.95
CA ARG A 153 10.46 -19.35 24.77
C ARG A 153 10.23 -20.68 24.06
N MET A 154 11.13 -21.05 23.15
CA MET A 154 11.05 -22.31 22.40
C MET A 154 11.66 -23.49 23.16
N ASP A 155 12.51 -23.21 24.15
CA ASP A 155 13.13 -24.22 25.00
C ASP A 155 12.14 -24.74 26.07
N PRO A 156 11.80 -26.05 26.04
CA PRO A 156 10.92 -26.67 27.04
C PRO A 156 11.57 -26.79 28.42
N ASN A 157 12.91 -26.77 28.51
CA ASN A 157 13.66 -26.91 29.77
C ASN A 157 13.96 -25.56 30.43
N ALA A 158 13.71 -24.44 29.74
CA ALA A 158 13.95 -23.12 30.29
C ALA A 158 13.07 -22.86 31.52
N THR A 159 13.71 -22.51 32.62
CA THR A 159 13.06 -22.22 33.89
C THR A 159 12.22 -20.94 33.80
N HIS A 160 11.23 -20.82 34.69
CA HIS A 160 10.42 -19.61 34.80
C HIS A 160 11.28 -18.37 35.09
N LEU A 161 12.30 -18.53 35.94
CA LEU A 161 13.20 -17.44 36.32
C LEU A 161 14.02 -16.94 35.12
N GLU A 162 14.57 -17.84 34.30
CA GLU A 162 15.32 -17.47 33.09
C GLU A 162 14.46 -16.68 32.10
N ARG A 163 13.21 -17.10 31.91
CA ARG A 163 12.25 -16.38 31.06
C ARG A 163 11.93 -14.99 31.61
N LEU A 164 11.80 -14.86 32.93
CA LEU A 164 11.52 -13.58 33.59
C LEU A 164 12.70 -12.61 33.51
N VAL A 165 13.92 -13.12 33.72
CA VAL A 165 15.16 -12.35 33.55
C VAL A 165 15.30 -11.88 32.11
N ALA A 166 15.14 -12.76 31.12
CA ALA A 166 15.23 -12.40 29.71
C ALA A 166 14.20 -11.33 29.30
N ASN A 167 12.96 -11.45 29.79
CA ASN A 167 11.92 -10.43 29.56
C ASN A 167 12.30 -9.07 30.17
N THR A 168 12.84 -9.06 31.38
CA THR A 168 13.24 -7.84 32.07
C THR A 168 14.42 -7.16 31.36
N SER A 169 15.43 -7.93 30.96
CA SER A 169 16.58 -7.41 30.22
C SER A 169 16.18 -6.86 28.85
N CYS A 170 15.29 -7.54 28.12
CA CYS A 170 14.76 -7.02 26.85
C CYS A 170 14.02 -5.69 27.04
N ARG A 171 13.20 -5.58 28.09
CA ARG A 171 12.41 -4.37 28.38
C ARG A 171 13.31 -3.18 28.67
N LYS A 172 14.33 -3.37 29.52
CA LYS A 172 15.30 -2.33 29.85
C LYS A 172 16.08 -1.86 28.62
N ALA A 173 16.64 -2.81 27.86
CA ALA A 173 17.43 -2.47 26.67
C ALA A 173 16.60 -1.77 25.58
N LEU A 174 15.34 -2.17 25.39
CA LEU A 174 14.42 -1.45 24.50
C LEU A 174 14.10 -0.03 25.00
N GLN A 175 13.97 0.17 26.30
CA GLN A 175 13.72 1.49 26.88
C GLN A 175 14.94 2.42 26.71
N GLU A 176 16.15 1.89 26.86
CA GLU A 176 17.41 2.61 26.63
C GLU A 176 17.53 3.01 25.15
N ASP A 177 17.32 2.07 24.22
CA ASP A 177 17.34 2.35 22.79
C ASP A 177 16.30 3.42 22.37
N LEU A 178 15.13 3.47 23.04
CA LEU A 178 14.09 4.48 22.80
C LEU A 178 14.43 5.87 23.33
N ILE A 179 15.33 5.98 24.31
CA ILE A 179 15.80 7.26 24.85
C ILE A 179 16.94 7.83 23.98
N GLN A 180 17.73 6.95 23.37
CA GLN A 180 18.90 7.33 22.56
C GLN A 180 18.59 7.71 21.11
N HIS A 181 17.36 7.50 20.63
CA HIS A 181 16.90 7.75 19.25
C HIS A 181 15.57 8.50 19.18
#